data_AF-A0A969N8I9-F1
#
_entry.id   AF-A0A969N8I9-F1
#
_cell.length_a   1.000
_cell.length_b   1.000
_cell.length_c   1.000
_cell.angle_alpha   90.00
_cell.angle_beta   90.00
_cell.angle_gamma   90.00
#
_symmetry.space_group_name_H-M   'P 1'
#
loop_
_entity.id
_entity.type
_entity.pdbx_description
1 polymer ?
#
loop_
_entity_poly.entity_id
_entity_poly.type
_entity_poly.pdbx_seq_one_letter_code
_entity_poly.pdbx_strand_id
1 'polypeptide(L)'
;MTEWNKISLSRTTKFIVDNRGKTAPTVKYGIPLIATNCIDNKDLDPVYENLRYVSKEIYDSWFRSHPIPGDIILTLKGSQNGAVCLAPNPVDFVIAQDMVALRADDTVIDPLFLFAALRSPEVQAQIKNLDVSGVIPHLKKSDFDKLLLPYLERKVQEIIGQIYFSLSNKIDLLHRQNATLEKWPKRFSDSGLGKKRRRSGFL
;
A
#
# COMPACT_ATOMS: atom_id res chain seq x y z
N MET A 1 7.83 -13.52 -28.09
CA MET A 1 8.02 -13.00 -26.73
C MET A 1 8.83 -14.04 -25.99
N THR A 2 9.99 -13.69 -25.42
CA THR A 2 10.76 -14.62 -24.58
C THR A 2 9.87 -15.04 -23.42
N GLU A 3 9.69 -16.34 -23.18
CA GLU A 3 9.01 -16.83 -21.97
C GLU A 3 9.97 -16.70 -20.80
N TRP A 4 9.58 -15.95 -19.77
CA TRP A 4 10.38 -15.79 -18.56
C TRP A 4 10.05 -16.96 -17.65
N ASN A 5 11.06 -17.48 -16.95
CA ASN A 5 10.80 -18.43 -15.87
C ASN A 5 9.79 -17.80 -14.89
N LYS A 6 8.89 -18.61 -14.31
CA LYS A 6 7.87 -18.12 -13.38
C LYS A 6 8.03 -18.77 -12.00
N ILE A 7 7.65 -18.02 -10.97
CA ILE A 7 7.61 -18.49 -9.57
C ILE A 7 6.28 -18.09 -8.94
N SER A 8 5.70 -18.93 -8.08
CA SER A 8 4.47 -18.58 -7.37
C SER A 8 4.73 -17.59 -6.23
N LEU A 9 3.77 -16.70 -5.95
CA LEU A 9 3.84 -15.77 -4.81
C LEU A 9 4.07 -16.49 -3.48
N SER A 10 3.50 -17.67 -3.31
CA SER A 10 3.71 -18.50 -2.10
C SER A 10 5.17 -18.86 -1.88
N ARG A 11 5.93 -19.11 -2.95
CA ARG A 11 7.35 -19.49 -2.89
C ARG A 11 8.29 -18.31 -2.71
N THR A 12 7.81 -17.08 -2.91
CA THR A 12 8.61 -15.86 -2.74
C THR A 12 8.45 -15.22 -1.37
N THR A 13 7.60 -15.77 -0.51
CA THR A 13 7.18 -15.14 0.76
C THR A 13 7.60 -16.00 1.96
N LYS A 14 8.48 -15.49 2.82
CA LYS A 14 8.94 -16.23 4.03
C LYS A 14 7.97 -16.14 5.20
N PHE A 15 7.19 -15.06 5.30
CA PHE A 15 6.23 -14.84 6.39
C PHE A 15 5.05 -14.01 5.92
N ILE A 16 3.86 -14.27 6.47
CA ILE A 16 2.64 -13.54 6.12
C ILE A 16 1.96 -13.09 7.42
N VAL A 17 1.82 -11.78 7.58
CA VAL A 17 0.95 -11.18 8.59
C VAL A 17 -0.49 -11.31 8.11
N ASP A 18 -1.27 -12.13 8.80
CA ASP A 18 -2.64 -12.48 8.41
C ASP A 18 -3.59 -12.47 9.60
N ASN A 19 -4.30 -11.36 9.75
CA ASN A 19 -5.24 -11.11 10.84
C ASN A 19 -6.68 -11.52 10.49
N ARG A 20 -6.89 -12.41 9.51
CA ARG A 20 -8.22 -12.87 9.07
C ARG A 20 -9.06 -13.51 10.18
N GLY A 21 -10.38 -13.27 10.10
CA GLY A 21 -11.41 -14.01 10.83
C GLY A 21 -12.01 -13.29 12.03
N LYS A 22 -11.51 -12.09 12.38
CA LYS A 22 -12.07 -11.26 13.45
C LYS A 22 -11.92 -9.77 13.14
N THR A 23 -13.00 -9.02 13.25
CA THR A 23 -12.97 -7.55 13.20
C THR A 23 -12.45 -7.01 14.53
N ALA A 24 -11.34 -6.27 14.51
CA ALA A 24 -10.79 -5.67 15.72
C ALA A 24 -11.74 -4.60 16.30
N PRO A 25 -11.97 -4.58 17.63
CA PRO A 25 -12.68 -3.49 18.30
C PRO A 25 -11.96 -2.16 18.06
N THR A 26 -12.73 -1.11 17.77
CA THR A 26 -12.19 0.21 17.43
C THR A 26 -12.49 1.25 18.49
N VAL A 27 -11.56 2.19 18.67
CA VAL A 27 -11.68 3.34 19.57
C VAL A 27 -11.58 4.65 18.78
N LYS A 28 -11.92 5.78 19.43
CA LYS A 28 -11.88 7.11 18.80
C LYS A 28 -10.46 7.61 18.51
N TYR A 29 -9.50 7.27 19.38
CA TYR A 29 -8.10 7.66 19.28
C TYR A 29 -7.21 6.50 19.72
N GLY A 30 -6.07 6.31 19.09
CA GLY A 30 -5.15 5.22 19.39
C GLY A 30 -4.21 4.94 18.22
N ILE A 31 -3.86 3.67 18.04
CA ILE A 31 -2.98 3.22 16.96
C ILE A 31 -3.80 3.07 15.67
N PRO A 32 -3.37 3.65 14.54
CA PRO A 32 -4.08 3.54 13.26
C PRO A 32 -4.33 2.09 12.85
N LEU A 33 -5.56 1.81 12.42
CA LEU A 33 -5.98 0.58 11.77
C LEU A 33 -6.13 0.83 10.27
N ILE A 34 -5.10 0.48 9.51
CA ILE A 34 -5.06 0.54 8.05
C ILE A 34 -6.02 -0.50 7.49
N ALA A 35 -7.01 -0.03 6.73
CA ALA A 35 -8.00 -0.82 6.04
C ALA A 35 -7.84 -0.66 4.52
N THR A 36 -8.61 -1.40 3.71
CA THR A 36 -8.36 -1.50 2.27
C THR A 36 -8.49 -0.15 1.55
N ASN A 37 -9.26 0.80 2.08
CA ASN A 37 -9.36 2.16 1.56
C ASN A 37 -8.07 2.99 1.70
N CYS A 38 -7.13 2.54 2.53
CA CYS A 38 -5.84 3.20 2.76
C CYS A 38 -4.75 2.66 1.83
N ILE A 39 -5.04 1.65 1.00
CA ILE A 39 -4.06 1.00 0.12
C ILE A 39 -4.46 1.23 -1.33
N ASP A 40 -3.49 1.63 -2.15
CA ASP A 40 -3.63 1.67 -3.60
C ASP A 40 -2.30 1.31 -4.30
N ASN A 41 -2.30 1.34 -5.64
CA ASN A 41 -1.11 1.07 -6.46
C ASN A 41 -0.36 2.36 -6.88
N LYS A 42 -0.76 3.52 -6.38
CA LYS A 42 -0.20 4.84 -6.72
C LYS A 42 0.83 5.27 -5.68
N ASP A 43 0.43 5.31 -4.42
CA ASP A 43 1.25 5.76 -3.31
C ASP A 43 2.20 4.66 -2.86
N LEU A 44 3.40 4.99 -2.37
CA LEU A 44 4.36 3.97 -1.96
C LEU A 44 3.97 3.25 -0.66
N ASP A 45 3.37 4.00 0.25
CA ASP A 45 2.96 3.63 1.60
C ASP A 45 1.44 3.79 1.75
N PRO A 46 0.84 3.26 2.83
CA PRO A 46 -0.57 3.47 3.10
C PRO A 46 -0.93 4.96 3.23
N VAL A 47 -2.06 5.37 2.67
CA VAL A 47 -2.64 6.70 2.88
C VAL A 47 -3.54 6.74 4.12
N TYR A 48 -3.44 7.82 4.89
CA TYR A 48 -4.09 7.93 6.21
C TYR A 48 -5.47 8.55 6.06
N GLU A 49 -6.30 7.95 5.21
CA GLU A 49 -7.66 8.41 4.91
C GLU A 49 -8.72 7.61 5.67
N ASN A 50 -9.71 8.31 6.25
CA ASN A 50 -10.85 7.71 6.96
C ASN A 50 -10.44 6.62 7.96
N LEU A 51 -9.42 6.92 8.76
CA LEU A 51 -8.81 5.98 9.69
C LEU A 51 -9.76 5.54 10.81
N ARG A 52 -9.63 4.27 11.17
CA ARG A 52 -10.08 3.73 12.46
C ARG A 52 -8.87 3.54 13.35
N TYR A 53 -9.10 3.43 14.65
CA TYR A 53 -8.02 3.27 15.63
C TYR A 53 -8.30 2.09 16.55
N VAL A 54 -7.23 1.49 17.07
CA VAL A 54 -7.27 0.48 18.12
C VAL A 54 -6.56 0.99 19.37
N SER A 55 -6.97 0.51 20.54
CA SER A 55 -6.26 0.82 21.79
C SER A 55 -4.93 0.06 21.86
N LYS A 56 -4.08 0.45 22.80
CA LYS A 56 -2.81 -0.25 23.03
C LYS A 56 -3.04 -1.70 23.47
N GLU A 57 -4.07 -1.96 24.26
CA GLU A 57 -4.44 -3.30 24.71
C GLU A 57 -4.83 -4.18 23.51
N ILE A 58 -5.65 -3.64 22.59
CA ILE A 58 -6.01 -4.36 21.35
C ILE A 58 -4.79 -4.59 20.47
N TYR A 59 -3.89 -3.60 20.35
CA TYR A 59 -2.63 -3.79 19.63
C TYR A 59 -1.82 -4.95 20.22
N ASP A 60 -1.61 -4.97 21.54
CA ASP A 60 -0.74 -5.92 22.23
C ASP A 60 -1.33 -7.36 22.26
N SER A 61 -2.66 -7.52 22.27
CA SER A 61 -3.29 -8.83 22.56
C SER A 61 -4.21 -9.40 21.48
N TRP A 62 -4.66 -8.61 20.50
CA TRP A 62 -5.68 -9.06 19.53
C TRP A 62 -5.10 -9.60 18.23
N PHE A 63 -4.06 -8.94 17.72
CA PHE A 63 -3.49 -9.27 16.42
C PHE A 63 -2.58 -10.49 16.53
N ARG A 64 -2.56 -11.32 15.48
CA ARG A 64 -1.68 -12.49 15.45
C ARG A 64 -0.23 -12.09 15.24
N SER A 65 -0.02 -11.00 14.51
CA SER A 65 1.29 -10.44 14.16
C SER A 65 1.12 -9.03 13.61
N HIS A 66 2.21 -8.29 13.55
CA HIS A 66 2.27 -6.93 13.00
C HIS A 66 3.22 -6.86 11.79
N PRO A 67 2.94 -5.98 10.81
CA PRO A 67 3.90 -5.66 9.75
C PRO A 67 5.18 -5.07 10.34
N ILE A 68 6.29 -5.30 9.66
CA ILE A 68 7.56 -4.61 9.92
C ILE A 68 7.96 -3.78 8.70
N PRO A 69 8.92 -2.84 8.82
CA PRO A 69 9.38 -2.05 7.68
C PRO A 69 9.79 -2.93 6.49
N GLY A 70 9.32 -2.57 5.30
CA GLY A 70 9.59 -3.30 4.06
C GLY A 70 8.67 -4.50 3.78
N ASP A 71 7.78 -4.88 4.70
CA ASP A 71 6.72 -5.84 4.36
C ASP A 71 5.80 -5.24 3.26
N ILE A 72 5.37 -6.08 2.31
CA ILE A 72 4.52 -5.67 1.19
C ILE A 72 3.05 -5.90 1.59
N ILE A 73 2.27 -4.84 1.74
CA ILE A 73 0.86 -4.93 2.10
C ILE A 73 0.05 -5.18 0.83
N LEU A 74 -0.73 -6.26 0.81
CA LEU A 74 -1.60 -6.68 -0.29
C LEU A 74 -3.05 -6.78 0.18
N THR A 75 -3.94 -6.01 -0.44
CA THR A 75 -5.39 -6.11 -0.18
C THR A 75 -5.96 -7.36 -0.81
N LEU A 76 -6.84 -8.03 -0.08
CA LEU A 76 -7.45 -9.29 -0.49
C LEU A 76 -8.95 -9.15 -0.79
N LYS A 77 -9.60 -8.05 -0.40
CA LYS A 77 -11.02 -7.85 -0.65
C LYS A 77 -11.39 -6.40 -0.94
N GLY A 78 -12.58 -6.23 -1.51
CA GLY A 78 -13.24 -4.94 -1.70
C GLY A 78 -12.81 -4.24 -2.98
N SER A 79 -13.17 -2.96 -3.11
CA SER A 79 -12.91 -2.17 -4.33
C SER A 79 -11.42 -2.06 -4.67
N GLN A 80 -10.55 -2.18 -3.66
CA GLN A 80 -9.10 -2.11 -3.80
C GLN A 80 -8.45 -3.50 -3.91
N ASN A 81 -9.18 -4.60 -4.16
CA ASN A 81 -8.62 -5.95 -4.23
C ASN A 81 -7.40 -6.03 -5.16
N GLY A 82 -6.29 -6.57 -4.67
CA GLY A 82 -5.04 -6.66 -5.40
C GLY A 82 -4.13 -5.43 -5.33
N ALA A 83 -4.55 -4.35 -4.66
CA ALA A 83 -3.71 -3.19 -4.40
C ALA A 83 -2.55 -3.52 -3.45
N VAL A 84 -1.40 -2.90 -3.70
CA VAL A 84 -0.13 -3.25 -3.08
C VAL A 84 0.59 -1.99 -2.64
N CYS A 85 1.09 -1.89 -1.41
CA CYS A 85 2.02 -0.84 -0.97
C CYS A 85 3.12 -1.42 -0.06
N LEU A 86 4.08 -0.59 0.36
CA LEU A 86 5.14 -0.96 1.30
C LEU A 86 4.81 -0.48 2.71
N ALA A 87 5.11 -1.30 3.70
CA ALA A 87 5.14 -0.88 5.09
C ALA A 87 6.33 0.08 5.30
N PRO A 88 6.09 1.33 5.75
CA PRO A 88 7.12 2.34 5.91
C PRO A 88 8.06 2.04 7.09
N ASN A 89 9.12 2.84 7.22
CA ASN A 89 9.99 2.83 8.40
C ASN A 89 9.91 4.19 9.11
N PRO A 90 9.39 4.28 10.35
CA PRO A 90 8.81 3.19 11.15
C PRO A 90 7.41 2.77 10.68
N VAL A 91 6.97 1.57 11.10
CA VAL A 91 5.56 1.15 11.00
C VAL A 91 4.84 1.59 12.27
N ASP A 92 3.85 2.47 12.15
CA ASP A 92 3.08 3.02 13.27
C ASP A 92 1.61 2.56 13.29
N PHE A 93 1.28 1.54 12.50
CA PHE A 93 -0.09 1.06 12.32
C PHE A 93 -0.24 -0.46 12.43
N VAL A 94 -1.50 -0.89 12.50
CA VAL A 94 -1.91 -2.29 12.33
C VAL A 94 -2.74 -2.43 11.06
N ILE A 95 -2.76 -3.64 10.48
CA ILE A 95 -3.54 -3.93 9.28
C ILE A 95 -4.82 -4.71 9.60
N ALA A 96 -5.90 -4.34 8.93
CA ALA A 96 -7.19 -5.00 9.05
C ALA A 96 -7.21 -6.40 8.42
N GLN A 97 -8.29 -7.15 8.68
CA GLN A 97 -8.42 -8.55 8.30
C GLN A 97 -8.55 -8.84 6.79
N ASP A 98 -8.85 -7.81 5.98
CA ASP A 98 -9.12 -7.95 4.54
C ASP A 98 -7.89 -7.69 3.66
N MET A 99 -6.71 -7.77 4.26
CA MET A 99 -5.40 -7.65 3.63
C MET A 99 -4.39 -8.52 4.35
N VAL A 100 -3.20 -8.63 3.79
CA VAL A 100 -2.05 -9.28 4.40
C VAL A 100 -0.81 -8.40 4.24
N ALA A 101 0.19 -8.58 5.11
CA ALA A 101 1.54 -8.09 4.85
C ALA A 101 2.44 -9.28 4.52
N LEU A 102 3.10 -9.21 3.36
CA LEU A 102 3.97 -10.23 2.81
C LEU A 102 5.40 -9.86 3.10
N ARG A 103 6.11 -10.72 3.82
CA ARG A 103 7.54 -10.58 4.02
C ARG A 103 8.27 -11.41 2.97
N ALA A 104 8.96 -10.73 2.07
CA ALA A 104 9.74 -11.39 1.01
C ALA A 104 10.79 -12.34 1.60
N ASP A 105 10.95 -13.50 0.98
CA ASP A 105 12.13 -14.33 1.17
C ASP A 105 13.25 -13.79 0.30
N ASP A 106 14.12 -12.95 0.88
CA ASP A 106 15.24 -12.34 0.18
C ASP A 106 16.28 -13.36 -0.31
N THR A 107 16.22 -14.63 0.14
CA THR A 107 17.06 -15.69 -0.47
C THR A 107 16.52 -16.16 -1.81
N VAL A 108 15.22 -15.95 -2.07
CA VAL A 108 14.50 -16.40 -3.26
C VAL A 108 14.25 -15.26 -4.26
N ILE A 109 13.80 -14.10 -3.79
CA ILE A 109 13.44 -12.96 -4.66
C ILE A 109 13.92 -11.65 -4.03
N ASP A 110 14.32 -10.68 -4.85
CA ASP A 110 14.57 -9.34 -4.36
C ASP A 110 13.25 -8.70 -3.86
N PRO A 111 13.18 -8.13 -2.64
CA PRO A 111 11.95 -7.58 -2.09
C PRO A 111 11.34 -6.44 -2.91
N LEU A 112 12.17 -5.54 -3.48
CA LEU A 112 11.69 -4.42 -4.29
C LEU A 112 11.21 -4.91 -5.66
N PHE A 113 11.84 -5.94 -6.21
CA PHE A 113 11.37 -6.62 -7.40
C PHE A 113 10.04 -7.33 -7.16
N LEU A 114 9.85 -8.03 -6.03
CA LEU A 114 8.57 -8.65 -5.67
C LEU A 114 7.47 -7.57 -5.60
N PHE A 115 7.75 -6.45 -4.96
CA PHE A 115 6.85 -5.30 -4.92
C PHE A 115 6.50 -4.78 -6.32
N ALA A 116 7.49 -4.57 -7.18
CA ALA A 116 7.30 -4.11 -8.56
C ALA A 116 6.50 -5.14 -9.39
N ALA A 117 6.82 -6.42 -9.25
CA ALA A 117 6.16 -7.52 -9.95
C ALA A 117 4.68 -7.61 -9.55
N LEU A 118 4.37 -7.51 -8.25
CA LEU A 118 2.99 -7.51 -7.75
C LEU A 118 2.17 -6.33 -8.30
N ARG A 119 2.78 -5.17 -8.55
CA ARG A 119 2.14 -4.02 -9.19
C ARG A 119 2.10 -4.07 -10.72
N SER A 120 2.76 -5.03 -11.34
CA SER A 120 2.83 -5.13 -12.80
C SER A 120 1.44 -5.40 -13.41
N PRO A 121 1.18 -4.92 -14.64
CA PRO A 121 -0.09 -5.20 -15.32
C PRO A 121 -0.39 -6.69 -15.47
N GLU A 122 0.63 -7.52 -15.70
CA GLU A 122 0.48 -8.98 -15.82
C GLU A 122 -0.06 -9.59 -14.53
N VAL A 123 0.55 -9.27 -13.39
CA VAL A 123 0.16 -9.85 -12.09
C VAL A 123 -1.18 -9.28 -11.61
N GLN A 124 -1.42 -7.99 -11.83
CA GLN A 124 -2.71 -7.37 -11.53
C GLN A 124 -3.85 -7.98 -12.37
N ALA A 125 -3.59 -8.33 -13.63
CA ALA A 125 -4.56 -9.07 -14.45
C ALA A 125 -4.81 -10.49 -13.92
N GLN A 126 -3.77 -11.19 -13.46
CA GLN A 126 -3.94 -12.50 -12.82
C GLN A 126 -4.80 -12.40 -11.55
N ILE A 127 -4.57 -11.40 -10.68
CA ILE A 127 -5.38 -11.19 -9.48
C ILE A 127 -6.85 -10.96 -9.83
N LYS A 128 -7.12 -10.14 -10.86
CA LYS A 128 -8.49 -9.90 -11.35
C LYS A 128 -9.15 -11.16 -11.91
N ASN A 129 -8.40 -12.02 -12.60
CA ASN A 129 -8.94 -13.26 -13.15
C ASN A 129 -9.19 -14.34 -12.08
N LEU A 130 -8.48 -14.26 -10.95
CA LEU A 130 -8.70 -15.12 -9.79
C LEU A 130 -9.90 -14.66 -8.94
N ASP A 131 -10.51 -13.53 -9.28
CA ASP A 131 -11.70 -13.03 -8.62
C ASP A 131 -12.96 -13.78 -9.11
N VAL A 132 -13.32 -14.84 -8.39
CA VAL A 132 -14.33 -15.82 -8.83
C VAL A 132 -15.78 -15.38 -8.54
N SER A 133 -16.01 -14.30 -7.80
CA SER A 133 -17.34 -13.92 -7.32
C SER A 133 -17.76 -12.53 -7.79
N GLY A 134 -18.65 -12.48 -8.80
CA GLY A 134 -19.13 -11.26 -9.47
C GLY A 134 -19.92 -10.23 -8.64
N VAL A 135 -19.73 -10.16 -7.32
CA VAL A 135 -20.35 -9.16 -6.44
C VAL A 135 -19.32 -8.46 -5.55
N ILE A 136 -18.33 -9.16 -4.99
CA ILE A 136 -17.26 -8.56 -4.18
C ILE A 136 -15.92 -9.19 -4.56
N PRO A 137 -14.95 -8.38 -5.03
CA PRO A 137 -13.64 -8.89 -5.35
C PRO A 137 -12.94 -9.55 -4.17
N HIS A 138 -12.41 -10.77 -4.36
CA HIS A 138 -11.76 -11.52 -3.28
C HIS A 138 -10.62 -12.43 -3.75
N LEU A 139 -9.38 -12.06 -3.40
CA LEU A 139 -8.20 -12.91 -3.53
C LEU A 139 -7.98 -13.77 -2.28
N LYS A 140 -8.00 -15.11 -2.42
CA LYS A 140 -7.78 -16.01 -1.27
C LYS A 140 -6.30 -16.33 -1.11
N LYS A 141 -5.88 -16.68 0.12
CA LYS A 141 -4.50 -17.15 0.37
C LYS A 141 -4.15 -18.37 -0.47
N SER A 142 -5.11 -19.28 -0.65
CA SER A 142 -4.97 -20.48 -1.47
C SER A 142 -4.71 -20.17 -2.96
N ASP A 143 -4.95 -18.94 -3.40
CA ASP A 143 -4.67 -18.53 -4.77
C ASP A 143 -3.23 -18.01 -4.93
N PHE A 144 -2.46 -17.84 -3.84
CA PHE A 144 -1.06 -17.39 -3.91
C PHE A 144 -0.15 -18.42 -4.60
N ASP A 145 -0.52 -19.70 -4.60
CA ASP A 145 0.17 -20.74 -5.37
C ASP A 145 -0.09 -20.59 -6.89
N LYS A 146 -1.21 -19.97 -7.27
CA LYS A 146 -1.62 -19.76 -8.67
C LYS A 146 -1.13 -18.43 -9.23
N LEU A 147 -0.76 -17.49 -8.37
CA LEU A 147 -0.25 -16.18 -8.79
C LEU A 147 1.21 -16.30 -9.19
N LEU A 148 1.46 -16.28 -10.51
CA LEU A 148 2.78 -16.49 -11.08
C LEU A 148 3.46 -15.15 -11.37
N LEU A 149 4.66 -14.99 -10.82
CA LEU A 149 5.53 -13.83 -10.96
C LEU A 149 6.67 -14.16 -11.93
N PRO A 150 7.19 -13.18 -12.69
CA PRO A 150 8.44 -13.36 -13.42
C PRO A 150 9.59 -13.71 -12.46
N TYR A 151 10.43 -14.66 -12.84
CA TYR A 151 11.57 -15.13 -12.06
C TYR A 151 12.84 -14.98 -12.89
N LEU A 152 13.66 -14.01 -12.47
CA LEU A 152 14.85 -13.58 -13.20
C LEU A 152 16.12 -13.88 -12.42
N GLU A 153 17.27 -13.70 -13.05
CA GLU A 153 18.53 -13.63 -12.33
C GLU A 153 18.52 -12.50 -11.29
N ARG A 154 19.08 -12.77 -10.11
CA ARG A 154 19.09 -11.86 -8.95
C ARG A 154 19.49 -10.43 -9.32
N LYS A 155 20.57 -10.28 -10.08
CA LYS A 155 21.08 -8.97 -10.51
C LYS A 155 20.07 -8.17 -11.34
N VAL A 156 19.28 -8.84 -12.19
CA VAL A 156 18.24 -8.20 -12.99
C VAL A 156 17.06 -7.80 -12.11
N GLN A 157 16.69 -8.65 -11.15
CA GLN A 157 15.66 -8.33 -10.16
C GLN A 157 16.02 -7.06 -9.38
N GLU A 158 17.23 -6.99 -8.81
CA GLU A 158 17.74 -5.83 -8.06
C GLU A 158 17.69 -4.54 -8.88
N ILE A 159 18.15 -4.58 -10.14
CA ILE A 159 18.12 -3.42 -11.04
C ILE A 159 16.68 -2.96 -11.28
N ILE A 160 15.78 -3.87 -11.64
CA ILE A 160 14.38 -3.54 -11.93
C ILE A 160 13.69 -3.02 -10.67
N GLY A 161 13.84 -3.72 -9.55
CA GLY A 161 13.27 -3.36 -8.25
C GLY A 161 13.70 -1.97 -7.82
N GLN A 162 15.01 -1.69 -7.89
CA GLN A 162 15.56 -0.39 -7.51
C GLN A 162 15.09 0.73 -8.44
N ILE A 163 15.06 0.51 -9.76
CA ILE A 163 14.56 1.50 -10.72
C ILE A 163 13.08 1.80 -10.46
N TYR A 164 12.26 0.75 -10.34
CA TYR A 164 10.83 0.89 -10.09
C TYR A 164 10.57 1.65 -8.79
N PHE A 165 11.22 1.23 -7.69
CA PHE A 165 11.10 1.90 -6.40
C PHE A 165 11.52 3.37 -6.47
N SER A 166 12.65 3.67 -7.12
CA SER A 166 13.15 5.06 -7.24
C SER A 166 12.19 5.95 -8.03
N LEU A 167 11.59 5.42 -9.10
CA LEU A 167 10.59 6.15 -9.89
C LEU A 167 9.30 6.36 -9.10
N SER A 168 8.78 5.32 -8.45
CA SER A 168 7.58 5.40 -7.61
C SER A 168 7.77 6.39 -6.45
N ASN A 169 8.95 6.39 -5.81
CA ASN A 169 9.28 7.34 -4.75
C ASN A 169 9.29 8.79 -5.24
N LYS A 170 9.81 9.02 -6.45
CA LYS A 170 9.82 10.35 -7.04
C LYS A 170 8.40 10.81 -7.39
N ILE A 171 7.55 9.91 -7.90
CA ILE A 171 6.15 10.21 -8.21
C ILE A 171 5.38 10.56 -6.94
N ASP A 172 5.50 9.77 -5.88
CA ASP A 172 4.88 10.02 -4.58
C ASP A 172 5.30 11.38 -3.99
N LEU A 173 6.61 11.68 -3.99
CA LEU A 173 7.12 12.97 -3.53
C LEU A 173 6.51 14.15 -4.32
N LEU A 174 6.42 14.02 -5.65
CA LEU A 174 5.83 15.06 -6.50
C LEU A 174 4.34 15.24 -6.23
N HIS A 175 3.58 14.16 -6.01
CA HIS A 175 2.17 14.24 -5.63
C HIS A 175 1.98 14.96 -4.29
N ARG A 176 2.80 14.64 -3.28
CA ARG A 176 2.78 15.32 -1.97
C ARG A 176 3.10 16.81 -2.08
N GLN A 177 4.08 17.18 -2.91
CA GLN A 177 4.42 18.58 -3.19
C GLN A 177 3.28 19.32 -3.88
N ASN A 178 2.68 18.73 -4.93
CA ASN A 178 1.56 19.32 -5.64
C ASN A 178 0.34 19.50 -4.72
N ALA A 179 0.00 18.50 -3.92
CA ALA A 179 -1.07 18.60 -2.93
C ALA A 179 -0.82 19.68 -1.87
N THR A 180 0.45 19.97 -1.56
CA THR A 180 0.83 21.08 -0.69
C THR A 180 0.60 22.41 -1.40
N LEU A 181 1.09 22.56 -2.64
CA LEU A 181 0.96 23.79 -3.43
C LEU A 181 -0.50 24.14 -3.73
N GLU A 182 -1.36 23.17 -4.02
CA GLU A 182 -2.79 23.39 -4.25
C GLU A 182 -3.53 23.93 -3.01
N LYS A 183 -2.98 23.72 -1.79
CA LYS A 183 -3.51 24.28 -0.54
C LYS A 183 -3.04 25.72 -0.29
N TRP A 184 -2.02 26.20 -0.99
CA TRP A 184 -1.49 27.56 -0.81
C TRP A 184 -2.48 28.68 -1.20
N PRO A 185 -3.24 28.60 -2.32
CA PRO A 185 -4.24 29.61 -2.66
C PRO A 185 -5.28 29.85 -1.55
N LYS A 186 -5.74 28.77 -0.88
CA LYS A 186 -6.67 28.86 0.26
C LYS A 186 -6.05 29.56 1.47
N ARG A 187 -4.78 29.26 1.79
CA ARG A 187 -4.04 29.96 2.86
C ARG A 187 -3.81 31.44 2.56
N PHE A 188 -3.57 31.80 1.30
CA PHE A 188 -3.41 33.20 0.88
C PHE A 188 -4.73 33.99 0.92
N SER A 189 -5.86 33.37 0.59
CA SER A 189 -7.18 34.01 0.76
C SER A 189 -7.57 34.19 2.22
N ASP A 190 -7.25 33.23 3.07
CA ASP A 190 -7.63 33.24 4.50
C ASP A 190 -6.75 34.16 5.35
N SER A 191 -5.51 34.44 4.92
CA SER A 191 -4.57 35.34 5.61
C SER A 191 -4.87 36.84 5.41
N GLY A 192 -5.95 37.20 4.71
CA GLY A 192 -6.40 38.60 4.57
C GLY A 192 -5.50 39.51 3.72
N LEU A 193 -4.39 38.99 3.19
CA LEU A 193 -3.44 39.72 2.34
C LEU A 193 -4.02 40.15 0.98
N GLY A 194 -5.18 39.61 0.59
CA GLY A 194 -5.94 40.02 -0.59
C GLY A 194 -6.91 41.20 -0.38
N LYS A 195 -7.13 41.68 0.85
CA LYS A 195 -8.09 42.78 1.13
C LYS A 195 -7.40 44.01 1.72
N LYS A 196 -6.57 44.72 0.94
CA LYS A 196 -6.29 46.14 1.20
C LYS A 196 -5.75 46.86 -0.04
N ARG A 197 -6.66 47.54 -0.75
CA ARG A 197 -6.47 48.89 -1.34
C ARG A 197 -7.74 49.35 -2.06
N ARG A 198 -8.82 49.61 -1.30
CA ARG A 198 -9.73 50.70 -1.70
C ARG A 198 -9.06 51.98 -1.22
N ARG A 199 -8.41 52.69 -2.15
CA ARG A 199 -7.94 54.07 -1.90
C ARG A 199 -9.18 54.90 -1.61
N SER A 200 -9.28 55.41 -0.39
CA SER A 200 -10.12 56.55 -0.04
C SER A 200 -9.71 57.72 -0.94
N GLY A 201 -10.63 58.16 -1.80
CA GLY A 201 -10.51 59.44 -2.47
C GLY A 201 -10.58 60.54 -1.41
N PHE A 202 -9.55 61.36 -1.37
CA PHE A 202 -9.55 62.65 -0.68
C PHE A 202 -10.02 63.69 -1.70
N LEU A 203 -11.05 64.45 -1.29
CA LEU A 203 -11.61 65.67 -1.89
C LEU A 203 -12.38 65.51 -3.21
#